data_AF-A0AAV3R6L4-F1
#
_entry.id   AF-A0AAV3R6L4-F1
#
_cell.length_a   1.000
_cell.length_b   1.000
_cell.length_c   1.000
_cell.angle_alpha   90.00
_cell.angle_beta   90.00
_cell.angle_gamma   90.00
#
_symmetry.space_group_name_H-M   'P 1'
#
loop_
_entity.id
_entity.type
_entity.pdbx_description
1 polymer ?
#
loop_
_entity_poly.entity_id
_entity_poly.type
_entity_poly.pdbx_seq_one_letter_code
_entity_poly.pdbx_strand_id
1 'polypeptide(L)'
;MKVTLKRKFIAVLVVILSMASLLRLLKIAIITSSSPLSSVLLAKHSKSFPILTLKEHKFLDGIISSRAPCNLLIFGNEKQYFKMGIRNKGGLTIFLDDNVRYNTFAKDAYKLLKHGRSKKACFPQNYGFDLRKSRCKLALTNLPTRVYEVTWDVIVVDGPCGHLPDCPGRMATIYTAGVLARKGNVDNATHVIVHDADRMIEKWFSWEFLCEDNFISSKGKFWNFGVVGRPNSTMFCAA
;
A
#
# COMPACT_ATOMS: atom_id res chain seq x y z
N MET A 1 -6.07 -70.81 -11.75
CA MET A 1 -4.74 -70.32 -11.30
C MET A 1 -4.30 -68.93 -11.82
N LYS A 2 -5.11 -68.18 -12.61
CA LYS A 2 -4.71 -66.84 -13.14
C LYS A 2 -5.20 -65.63 -12.31
N VAL A 3 -6.24 -65.77 -11.49
CA VAL A 3 -6.86 -64.65 -10.75
C VAL A 3 -6.08 -64.27 -9.48
N THR A 4 -5.44 -65.24 -8.82
CA THR A 4 -4.62 -65.02 -7.61
C THR A 4 -3.31 -64.29 -7.89
N LEU A 5 -2.75 -64.42 -9.10
CA LEU A 5 -1.52 -63.73 -9.49
C LEU A 5 -1.74 -62.22 -9.71
N LYS A 6 -2.86 -61.83 -10.35
CA LYS A 6 -3.21 -60.41 -10.56
C LYS A 6 -3.44 -59.66 -9.26
N ARG A 7 -4.11 -60.29 -8.27
CA ARG A 7 -4.37 -59.66 -6.97
C ARG A 7 -3.10 -59.44 -6.15
N LYS A 8 -2.13 -60.36 -6.25
CA LYS A 8 -0.79 -60.20 -5.64
C LYS A 8 0.01 -59.08 -6.30
N PHE A 9 -0.06 -58.94 -7.62
CA PHE A 9 0.60 -57.85 -8.34
C PHE A 9 0.06 -56.47 -7.98
N ILE A 10 -1.27 -56.33 -7.85
CA ILE A 10 -1.90 -55.07 -7.44
C ILE A 10 -1.48 -54.70 -6.01
N ALA A 11 -1.46 -55.67 -5.09
CA ALA A 11 -1.02 -55.43 -3.71
C ALA A 11 0.44 -54.95 -3.64
N VAL A 12 1.34 -55.57 -4.40
CA VAL A 12 2.75 -55.17 -4.48
C VAL A 12 2.88 -53.76 -5.08
N LEU A 13 2.12 -53.45 -6.13
CA LEU A 13 2.16 -52.12 -6.75
C LEU A 13 1.69 -51.01 -5.80
N VAL A 14 0.63 -51.25 -5.03
CA VAL A 14 0.13 -50.28 -4.03
C VAL A 14 1.16 -50.03 -2.93
N VAL A 15 1.85 -51.06 -2.46
CA VAL A 15 2.93 -50.92 -1.46
C VAL A 15 4.09 -50.11 -2.03
N ILE A 16 4.51 -50.38 -3.27
CA ILE A 16 5.60 -49.62 -3.93
C ILE A 16 5.23 -48.13 -4.09
N LEU A 17 4.01 -47.84 -4.55
CA LEU A 17 3.54 -46.45 -4.72
C LEU A 17 3.42 -45.71 -3.38
N SER A 18 2.99 -46.40 -2.32
CA SER A 18 2.93 -45.85 -0.96
C SER A 18 4.33 -45.50 -0.43
N MET A 19 5.30 -46.43 -0.57
CA MET A 19 6.69 -46.20 -0.16
C MET A 19 7.35 -45.08 -0.95
N ALA A 20 7.07 -44.96 -2.26
CA ALA A 20 7.56 -43.86 -3.07
C ALA A 20 6.98 -42.49 -2.64
N SER A 21 5.72 -42.45 -2.19
CA SER A 21 5.09 -41.24 -1.65
C SER A 21 5.73 -40.81 -0.32
N LEU A 22 5.96 -41.77 0.58
CA LEU A 22 6.64 -41.52 1.87
C LEU A 22 8.08 -41.02 1.68
N LEU A 23 8.82 -41.57 0.71
CA LEU A 23 10.16 -41.09 0.36
C LEU A 23 10.16 -39.66 -0.20
N ARG A 24 9.13 -39.26 -0.95
CA ARG A 24 8.98 -37.86 -1.41
C ARG A 24 8.72 -36.91 -0.24
N LEU A 25 7.85 -37.29 0.70
CA LEU A 25 7.55 -36.48 1.88
C LEU A 25 8.78 -36.35 2.79
N LEU A 26 9.55 -37.43 2.97
CA LEU A 26 10.78 -37.42 3.74
C LEU A 26 11.85 -36.48 3.11
N LYS A 27 11.97 -36.48 1.77
CA LYS A 27 12.85 -35.52 1.07
C LYS A 27 12.43 -34.07 1.31
N ILE A 28 11.14 -33.76 1.30
CA ILE A 28 10.63 -32.39 1.58
C ILE A 28 10.91 -32.00 3.03
N ALA A 29 10.75 -32.92 3.99
CA ALA A 29 11.07 -32.69 5.39
C ALA A 29 12.57 -32.43 5.62
N ILE A 30 13.46 -33.18 4.94
CA ILE A 30 14.91 -33.00 5.06
C ILE A 30 15.36 -31.66 4.43
N ILE A 31 14.76 -31.26 3.30
CA ILE A 31 15.02 -29.96 2.66
C ILE A 31 14.53 -28.78 3.52
N THR A 32 13.48 -28.99 4.32
CA THR A 32 12.94 -27.94 5.21
C THR A 32 13.61 -27.90 6.59
N SER A 33 14.34 -28.95 6.99
CA SER A 33 15.06 -29.00 8.28
C SER A 33 16.46 -28.37 8.28
N SER A 34 17.01 -27.99 7.12
CA SER A 34 18.30 -27.29 7.06
C SER A 34 18.13 -25.77 7.21
N SER A 35 17.81 -25.32 8.42
CA SER A 35 18.04 -23.92 8.81
C SER A 35 19.52 -23.72 9.13
N PRO A 36 20.27 -22.86 8.42
CA PRO A 36 21.61 -22.49 8.84
C PRO A 36 21.49 -21.47 9.97
N LEU A 37 21.63 -21.95 11.20
CA LEU A 37 21.86 -21.13 12.38
C LEU A 37 23.34 -20.71 12.39
N SER A 38 23.69 -19.64 11.68
CA SER A 38 24.88 -18.78 11.94
C SER A 38 25.01 -17.68 10.89
N SER A 39 24.26 -16.58 11.08
CA SER A 39 24.66 -15.24 10.62
C SER A 39 23.82 -14.15 11.30
N VAL A 40 23.51 -14.33 12.58
CA VAL A 40 23.09 -13.23 13.45
C VAL A 40 24.34 -12.54 13.97
N LEU A 41 24.91 -11.64 13.17
CA LEU A 41 25.67 -10.43 13.55
C LEU A 41 26.51 -9.96 12.34
N LEU A 42 25.89 -9.21 11.42
CA LEU A 42 26.45 -7.95 10.87
C LEU A 42 25.52 -7.31 9.82
N ALA A 43 24.21 -7.22 10.05
CA ALA A 43 23.38 -6.27 9.31
C ALA A 43 23.56 -4.87 9.93
N LYS A 44 24.79 -4.36 9.85
CA LYS A 44 25.13 -2.99 10.21
C LYS A 44 24.50 -2.08 9.16
N HIS A 45 23.38 -1.46 9.52
CA HIS A 45 22.80 -0.25 8.93
C HIS A 45 23.33 0.16 7.55
N SER A 46 22.71 -0.37 6.50
CA SER A 46 22.55 0.31 5.23
C SER A 46 21.10 0.17 4.82
N LYS A 47 20.25 1.11 5.27
CA LYS A 47 18.87 1.26 4.78
C LYS A 47 18.93 1.63 3.28
N SER A 48 19.18 0.67 2.40
CA SER A 48 18.90 0.83 0.98
C SER A 48 17.45 0.41 0.75
N PHE A 49 16.52 1.35 0.91
CA PHE A 49 15.17 1.19 0.38
C PHE A 49 15.26 0.90 -1.13
N PRO A 50 14.40 0.04 -1.70
CA PRO A 50 14.49 -0.29 -3.11
C PRO A 50 14.25 0.98 -3.93
N ILE A 51 15.26 1.33 -4.73
CA ILE A 51 15.24 2.46 -5.66
C ILE A 51 14.17 2.20 -6.72
N LEU A 52 13.35 3.21 -7.06
CA LEU A 52 12.36 3.09 -8.14
C LEU A 52 13.03 2.60 -9.43
N THR A 53 12.37 1.68 -10.14
CA THR A 53 12.81 1.30 -11.47
C THR A 53 12.75 2.50 -12.42
N LEU A 54 13.53 2.48 -13.50
CA LEU A 54 13.53 3.56 -14.50
C LEU A 54 12.11 3.84 -15.06
N LYS A 55 11.29 2.79 -15.20
CA LYS A 55 9.91 2.91 -15.70
C LYS A 55 8.99 3.57 -14.68
N GLU A 56 9.13 3.24 -13.40
CA GLU A 56 8.39 3.86 -12.30
C GLU A 56 8.79 5.33 -12.12
N HIS A 57 10.08 5.63 -12.17
CA HIS A 57 10.56 7.01 -12.10
C HIS A 57 9.99 7.86 -13.24
N LYS A 58 10.07 7.39 -14.49
CA LYS A 58 9.50 8.09 -15.65
C LYS A 58 7.99 8.29 -15.55
N PHE A 59 7.28 7.28 -15.04
CA PHE A 59 5.83 7.35 -14.85
C PHE A 59 5.44 8.44 -13.84
N LEU A 60 6.05 8.41 -12.65
CA LEU A 60 5.76 9.39 -11.62
C LEU A 60 6.20 10.80 -12.04
N ASP A 61 7.38 10.93 -12.64
CA ASP A 61 7.91 12.20 -13.11
C ASP A 61 7.05 12.81 -14.22
N GLY A 62 6.50 12.00 -15.12
CA GLY A 62 5.58 12.47 -16.15
C GLY A 62 4.26 13.02 -15.58
N ILE A 63 3.72 12.38 -14.54
CA ILE A 63 2.51 12.86 -13.85
C ILE A 63 2.77 14.19 -13.14
N ILE A 64 3.89 14.31 -12.42
CA ILE A 64 4.24 15.54 -11.69
C ILE A 64 4.58 16.66 -12.68
N SER A 65 5.41 16.40 -13.69
CA SER A 65 5.86 17.41 -14.65
C SER A 65 4.73 17.95 -15.53
N SER A 66 3.72 17.14 -15.85
CA SER A 66 2.55 17.61 -16.60
C SER A 66 1.61 18.52 -15.80
N ARG A 67 1.82 18.62 -14.48
CA ARG A 67 1.03 19.48 -13.57
C ARG A 67 1.85 20.61 -12.96
N ALA A 68 3.18 20.54 -13.00
CA ALA A 68 4.04 21.54 -12.42
C ALA A 68 3.88 22.92 -13.11
N PRO A 69 3.91 24.03 -12.36
CA PRO A 69 3.95 24.11 -10.90
C PRO A 69 2.60 23.73 -10.26
N CYS A 70 2.62 22.91 -9.20
CA CYS A 70 1.43 22.44 -8.52
C CYS A 70 1.60 22.31 -7.00
N ASN A 71 0.50 22.07 -6.29
CA ASN A 71 0.51 21.64 -4.90
C ASN A 71 0.80 20.13 -4.85
N LEU A 72 2.01 19.78 -4.47
CA LEU A 72 2.55 18.42 -4.39
C LEU A 72 2.80 18.00 -2.93
N LEU A 73 2.08 16.98 -2.47
CA LEU A 73 2.28 16.34 -1.17
C LEU A 73 2.92 14.97 -1.36
N ILE A 74 3.98 14.68 -0.60
CA ILE A 74 4.68 13.39 -0.66
C ILE A 74 4.77 12.83 0.75
N PHE A 75 4.11 11.70 0.98
CA PHE A 75 4.38 10.85 2.13
C PHE A 75 5.53 9.91 1.73
N GLY A 76 6.73 10.19 2.22
CA GLY A 76 7.97 9.57 1.77
C GLY A 76 9.13 10.57 1.81
N ASN A 77 10.33 10.11 2.13
CA ASN A 77 11.52 10.96 2.29
C ASN A 77 12.74 10.44 1.50
N GLU A 78 12.49 9.61 0.49
CA GLU A 78 13.51 9.05 -0.36
C GLU A 78 14.12 10.14 -1.26
N LYS A 79 15.44 10.06 -1.47
CA LYS A 79 16.20 11.06 -2.26
C LYS A 79 15.63 11.33 -3.65
N GLN A 80 14.98 10.33 -4.25
CA GLN A 80 14.37 10.42 -5.57
C GLN A 80 13.20 11.43 -5.62
N TYR A 81 12.45 11.58 -4.53
CA TYR A 81 11.32 12.50 -4.45
C TYR A 81 11.78 13.97 -4.36
N PHE A 82 12.94 14.24 -3.75
CA PHE A 82 13.50 15.59 -3.73
C PHE A 82 13.77 16.14 -5.14
N LYS A 83 14.24 15.30 -6.07
CA LYS A 83 14.46 15.72 -7.46
C LYS A 83 13.17 16.16 -8.14
N MET A 84 12.05 15.50 -7.84
CA MET A 84 10.73 15.88 -8.34
C MET A 84 10.24 17.18 -7.72
N GLY A 85 10.49 17.38 -6.41
CA GLY A 85 10.21 18.66 -5.74
C GLY A 85 10.98 19.84 -6.33
N ILE A 86 12.26 19.65 -6.70
CA ILE A 86 13.06 20.68 -7.39
C ILE A 86 12.46 21.02 -8.76
N ARG A 87 11.95 20.02 -9.49
CA ARG A 87 11.28 20.22 -10.79
C ARG A 87 9.93 20.93 -10.65
N ASN A 88 9.25 20.79 -9.51
CA ASN A 88 8.04 21.53 -9.17
C ASN A 88 8.32 22.99 -8.73
N LYS A 89 9.34 23.64 -9.32
CA LYS A 89 9.72 25.02 -9.00
C LYS A 89 8.56 25.97 -9.30
N GLY A 90 8.20 26.79 -8.32
CA GLY A 90 7.05 27.69 -8.38
C GLY A 90 5.76 27.09 -7.82
N GLY A 91 5.73 25.77 -7.58
CA GLY A 91 4.66 25.09 -6.85
C GLY A 91 4.99 24.89 -5.37
N LEU A 92 3.98 24.49 -4.58
CA LEU A 92 4.18 24.08 -3.20
C LEU A 92 4.55 22.59 -3.17
N THR A 93 5.67 22.24 -2.52
CA THR A 93 6.00 20.84 -2.25
C THR A 93 6.16 20.61 -0.75
N ILE A 94 5.44 19.63 -0.19
CA ILE A 94 5.59 19.19 1.20
C ILE A 94 5.98 17.72 1.23
N PHE A 95 7.08 17.41 1.94
CA PHE A 95 7.51 16.05 2.25
C PHE A 95 7.12 15.73 3.69
N LEU A 96 6.51 14.57 3.90
CA LEU A 96 6.20 14.01 5.20
C LEU A 96 7.03 12.74 5.37
N ASP A 97 7.88 12.72 6.40
CA ASP A 97 8.84 11.67 6.67
C ASP A 97 8.43 10.82 7.89
N ASP A 98 9.42 10.12 8.47
CA ASP A 98 9.29 9.27 9.65
C ASP A 98 8.79 9.99 10.91
N ASN A 99 8.77 11.34 10.94
CA ASN A 99 8.26 12.10 12.09
C ASN A 99 6.72 12.08 12.19
N VAL A 100 6.03 11.62 11.14
CA VAL A 100 4.60 11.36 11.23
C VAL A 100 4.36 10.17 12.16
N ARG A 101 3.55 10.40 13.21
CA ARG A 101 3.17 9.34 14.15
C ARG A 101 2.05 8.48 13.55
N TYR A 102 2.37 7.23 13.27
CA TYR A 102 1.41 6.22 12.82
C TYR A 102 1.03 5.31 13.98
N ASN A 103 -0.27 5.19 14.24
CA ASN A 103 -0.82 4.31 15.29
C ASN A 103 -1.49 3.05 14.70
N THR A 104 -1.19 2.74 13.44
CA THR A 104 -1.64 1.54 12.73
C THR A 104 -0.49 0.58 12.54
N PHE A 105 -0.79 -0.69 12.28
CA PHE A 105 0.21 -1.72 11.97
C PHE A 105 -0.26 -2.58 10.81
N ALA A 106 0.69 -3.07 10.01
CA ALA A 106 0.41 -3.92 8.86
C ALA A 106 -0.36 -5.19 9.24
N LYS A 107 0.01 -5.81 10.38
CA LYS A 107 -0.69 -6.98 10.94
C LYS A 107 -2.16 -6.76 11.27
N ASP A 108 -2.58 -5.51 11.48
CA ASP A 108 -3.95 -5.14 11.81
C ASP A 108 -4.78 -4.72 10.59
N ALA A 109 -4.24 -4.85 9.37
CA ALA A 109 -4.85 -4.40 8.12
C ALA A 109 -6.33 -4.78 7.99
N TYR A 110 -6.64 -6.07 8.18
CA TYR A 110 -8.00 -6.57 8.05
C TYR A 110 -8.97 -5.92 9.06
N LYS A 111 -8.55 -5.79 10.32
CA LYS A 111 -9.35 -5.15 11.38
C LYS A 111 -9.55 -3.66 11.09
N LEU A 112 -8.51 -2.99 10.61
CA LEU A 112 -8.54 -1.59 10.23
C LEU A 112 -9.45 -1.32 9.03
N LEU A 113 -9.44 -2.19 8.02
CA LEU A 113 -10.33 -2.10 6.87
C LEU A 113 -11.79 -2.25 7.30
N LYS A 114 -12.08 -3.27 8.13
CA LYS A 114 -13.41 -3.47 8.72
C LYS A 114 -13.85 -2.26 9.58
N HIS A 115 -12.93 -1.65 10.31
CA HIS A 115 -13.19 -0.43 11.07
C HIS A 115 -13.55 0.74 10.15
N GLY A 116 -12.78 0.97 9.08
CA GLY A 116 -13.03 2.03 8.09
C GLY A 116 -14.40 1.92 7.42
N ARG A 117 -14.82 0.70 7.09
CA ARG A 117 -16.14 0.40 6.49
C ARG A 117 -17.32 0.66 7.41
N SER A 118 -17.18 0.32 8.70
CA SER A 118 -18.32 0.21 9.62
C SER A 118 -18.52 1.42 10.53
N LYS A 119 -17.47 2.22 10.76
CA LYS A 119 -17.54 3.33 11.72
C LYS A 119 -17.85 4.63 11.01
N LYS A 120 -18.99 5.24 11.36
CA LYS A 120 -19.39 6.59 10.91
C LYS A 120 -18.29 7.64 11.13
N ALA A 121 -17.46 7.50 12.16
CA ALA A 121 -16.31 8.38 12.41
C ALA A 121 -15.27 8.39 11.26
N CYS A 122 -15.26 7.37 10.40
CA CYS A 122 -14.40 7.27 9.23
C CYS A 122 -15.00 7.87 7.96
N PHE A 123 -16.24 8.37 8.00
CA PHE A 123 -16.88 9.02 6.86
C PHE A 123 -16.55 10.51 6.85
N PRO A 124 -15.92 11.04 5.78
CA PRO A 124 -15.36 12.39 5.76
C PRO A 124 -16.31 13.51 6.11
N GLN A 125 -17.57 13.40 5.69
CA GLN A 125 -18.60 14.40 5.96
C GLN A 125 -18.87 14.58 7.45
N ASN A 126 -18.75 13.54 8.28
CA ASN A 126 -19.04 13.60 9.72
C ASN A 126 -18.04 14.46 10.52
N TYR A 127 -16.92 14.85 9.90
CA TYR A 127 -15.96 15.79 10.47
C TYR A 127 -15.64 16.94 9.50
N GLY A 128 -16.50 17.16 8.49
CA GLY A 128 -16.37 18.25 7.51
C GLY A 128 -15.06 18.21 6.74
N PHE A 129 -14.53 17.01 6.45
CA PHE A 129 -13.22 16.79 5.82
C PHE A 129 -12.01 17.34 6.59
N ASP A 130 -12.20 17.88 7.79
CA ASP A 130 -11.12 18.29 8.68
C ASP A 130 -10.62 17.08 9.49
N LEU A 131 -9.60 16.41 8.96
CA LEU A 131 -8.99 15.22 9.57
C LEU A 131 -8.59 15.43 11.03
N ARG A 132 -8.27 16.65 11.47
CA ARG A 132 -7.93 16.97 12.87
C ARG A 132 -9.09 16.69 13.83
N LYS A 133 -10.33 16.73 13.33
CA LYS A 133 -11.56 16.42 14.08
C LYS A 133 -11.98 14.95 13.96
N SER A 134 -11.31 14.17 13.12
CA SER A 134 -11.67 12.78 12.89
C SER A 134 -11.37 11.91 14.10
N ARG A 135 -12.30 11.01 14.43
CA ARG A 135 -12.12 9.94 15.42
C ARG A 135 -11.85 8.58 14.78
N CYS A 136 -11.61 8.55 13.47
CA CYS A 136 -11.28 7.31 12.75
C CYS A 136 -9.87 6.85 13.09
N LYS A 137 -9.68 5.55 13.33
CA LYS A 137 -8.35 4.98 13.61
C LYS A 137 -7.36 5.10 12.45
N LEU A 138 -7.85 5.34 11.24
CA LEU A 138 -7.04 5.52 10.04
C LEU A 138 -6.65 6.98 9.78
N ALA A 139 -7.24 7.94 10.48
CA ALA A 139 -6.99 9.36 10.25
C ALA A 139 -5.64 9.78 10.85
N LEU A 140 -4.78 10.39 10.04
CA LEU A 140 -3.59 11.08 10.54
C LEU A 140 -4.00 12.48 11.00
N THR A 141 -4.12 12.68 12.31
CA THR A 141 -4.68 13.91 12.91
C THR A 141 -3.62 14.92 13.38
N ASN A 142 -2.35 14.54 13.38
CA ASN A 142 -1.22 15.34 13.89
C ASN A 142 -0.18 15.66 12.80
N LEU A 143 -0.63 16.00 11.59
CA LEU A 143 0.22 16.49 10.50
C LEU A 143 0.41 18.01 10.61
N PRO A 144 1.43 18.60 9.96
CA PRO A 144 1.55 20.05 9.88
C PRO A 144 0.26 20.69 9.35
N THR A 145 -0.19 21.79 9.97
CA THR A 145 -1.47 22.46 9.66
C THR A 145 -1.70 22.68 8.17
N ARG A 146 -0.64 23.09 7.45
CA ARG A 146 -0.66 23.35 6.02
C ARG A 146 -1.10 22.15 5.18
N VAL A 147 -0.87 20.92 5.65
CA VAL A 147 -1.31 19.69 4.98
C VAL A 147 -2.83 19.61 4.87
N TYR A 148 -3.54 20.09 5.89
CA TYR A 148 -5.00 20.05 5.94
C TYR A 148 -5.67 21.22 5.20
N GLU A 149 -4.96 22.33 5.00
CA GLU A 149 -5.52 23.56 4.45
C GLU A 149 -5.34 23.69 2.94
N VAL A 150 -4.31 23.05 2.39
CA VAL A 150 -4.00 23.09 0.96
C VAL A 150 -4.91 22.12 0.18
N THR A 151 -5.44 22.60 -0.94
CA THR A 151 -6.01 21.76 -1.98
C THR A 151 -4.86 21.20 -2.82
N TRP A 152 -4.68 19.88 -2.77
CA TRP A 152 -3.56 19.19 -3.41
C TRP A 152 -3.88 18.82 -4.87
N ASP A 153 -2.95 19.04 -5.78
CA ASP A 153 -3.07 18.58 -7.17
C ASP A 153 -2.50 17.16 -7.33
N VAL A 154 -1.43 16.87 -6.58
CA VAL A 154 -0.75 15.57 -6.58
C VAL A 154 -0.41 15.15 -5.15
N ILE A 155 -0.77 13.92 -4.80
CA ILE A 155 -0.41 13.28 -3.53
C ILE A 155 0.32 11.96 -3.85
N VAL A 156 1.57 11.82 -3.40
CA VAL A 156 2.34 10.57 -3.52
C VAL A 156 2.35 9.85 -2.18
N VAL A 157 1.98 8.58 -2.19
CA VAL A 157 1.91 7.70 -1.02
C VAL A 157 3.00 6.63 -1.15
N ASP A 158 4.18 6.89 -0.58
CA ASP A 158 5.29 5.93 -0.48
C ASP A 158 5.79 5.71 0.96
N GLY A 159 5.30 6.45 1.94
CA GLY A 159 5.57 6.24 3.37
C GLY A 159 4.29 5.94 4.15
N PRO A 160 4.40 5.22 5.29
CA PRO A 160 5.61 4.70 5.92
C PRO A 160 5.96 3.26 5.45
N CYS A 161 6.89 2.59 6.14
CA CYS A 161 7.17 1.16 5.93
C CYS A 161 5.88 0.33 5.91
N GLY A 162 5.79 -0.65 5.00
CA GLY A 162 4.68 -1.60 4.91
C GLY A 162 5.07 -3.05 4.62
N HIS A 163 6.36 -3.38 4.62
CA HIS A 163 6.85 -4.70 4.21
C HIS A 163 6.93 -5.74 5.36
N LEU A 164 6.79 -5.33 6.61
CA LEU A 164 6.75 -6.21 7.79
C LEU A 164 5.43 -6.06 8.55
N PRO A 165 4.95 -7.11 9.24
CA PRO A 165 3.72 -7.06 10.04
C PRO A 165 3.72 -5.95 11.12
N ASP A 166 4.88 -5.66 11.72
CA ASP A 166 5.04 -4.63 12.75
C ASP A 166 5.38 -3.24 12.19
N CYS A 167 5.51 -3.10 10.87
CA CYS A 167 5.57 -1.77 10.27
C CYS A 167 4.21 -1.09 10.30
N PRO A 168 4.14 0.25 10.28
CA PRO A 168 2.86 0.93 10.40
C PRO A 168 1.88 0.68 9.23
N GLY A 169 2.44 0.37 8.06
CA GLY A 169 1.71 0.18 6.81
C GLY A 169 1.19 1.49 6.23
N ARG A 170 0.87 1.50 4.93
CA ARG A 170 0.40 2.70 4.23
C ARG A 170 -1.11 2.94 4.34
N MET A 171 -1.84 2.16 5.15
CA MET A 171 -3.30 2.24 5.29
C MET A 171 -3.79 3.62 5.73
N ALA A 172 -3.20 4.15 6.81
CA ALA A 172 -3.58 5.46 7.34
C ALA A 172 -3.23 6.58 6.35
N THR A 173 -2.13 6.43 5.63
CA THR A 173 -1.71 7.35 4.57
C THR A 173 -2.68 7.34 3.39
N ILE A 174 -3.05 6.16 2.88
CA ILE A 174 -4.01 6.01 1.78
C ILE A 174 -5.37 6.60 2.17
N TYR A 175 -5.86 6.28 3.38
CA TYR A 175 -7.10 6.86 3.91
C TYR A 175 -7.01 8.40 3.95
N THR A 176 -5.94 8.93 4.55
CA THR A 176 -5.72 10.37 4.68
C THR A 176 -5.64 11.06 3.31
N ALA A 177 -4.90 10.48 2.36
CA ALA A 177 -4.81 10.98 0.99
C ALA A 177 -6.19 11.00 0.30
N GLY A 178 -7.01 9.96 0.47
CA GLY A 178 -8.37 9.92 -0.06
C GLY A 178 -9.27 11.03 0.52
N VAL A 179 -9.13 11.34 1.81
CA VAL A 179 -9.89 12.44 2.45
C VAL A 179 -9.43 13.80 1.91
N LEU A 180 -8.12 14.02 1.84
CA LEU A 180 -7.54 15.27 1.32
C LEU A 180 -7.92 15.51 -0.14
N ALA A 181 -7.86 14.47 -0.98
CA ALA A 181 -8.24 14.55 -2.39
C ALA A 181 -9.73 14.89 -2.57
N ARG A 182 -10.64 14.31 -1.75
CA ARG A 182 -12.08 14.60 -1.82
C ARG A 182 -12.49 15.97 -1.27
N LYS A 183 -11.66 16.55 -0.40
CA LYS A 183 -11.79 17.96 0.00
C LYS A 183 -11.37 18.92 -1.14
N GLY A 184 -10.65 18.41 -2.13
CA GLY A 184 -10.10 19.18 -3.23
C GLY A 184 -11.11 19.70 -4.25
N ASN A 185 -10.63 19.98 -5.45
CA ASN A 185 -11.40 20.66 -6.48
C ASN A 185 -12.42 19.72 -7.16
N VAL A 186 -13.63 20.22 -7.40
CA VAL A 186 -14.71 19.49 -8.09
C VAL A 186 -14.46 19.35 -9.59
N ASP A 187 -13.76 20.31 -10.20
CA ASP A 187 -13.53 20.39 -11.65
C ASP A 187 -12.14 19.85 -12.05
N ASN A 188 -11.21 19.76 -11.10
CA ASN A 188 -9.86 19.26 -11.34
C ASN A 188 -9.50 18.16 -10.34
N ALA A 189 -9.27 16.95 -10.86
CA ALA A 189 -8.98 15.79 -10.03
C ALA A 189 -7.60 15.88 -9.36
N THR A 190 -7.54 15.59 -8.07
CA THR A 190 -6.29 15.33 -7.37
C THR A 190 -5.75 13.96 -7.78
N HIS A 191 -4.50 13.92 -8.22
CA HIS A 191 -3.81 12.66 -8.52
C HIS A 191 -3.24 12.04 -7.26
N VAL A 192 -3.77 10.90 -6.83
CA VAL A 192 -3.23 10.11 -5.72
C VAL A 192 -2.46 8.94 -6.29
N ILE A 193 -1.13 8.94 -6.10
CA ILE A 193 -0.22 7.90 -6.60
C ILE A 193 0.25 7.06 -5.43
N VAL A 194 -0.14 5.78 -5.42
CA VAL A 194 0.18 4.82 -4.35
C VAL A 194 1.28 3.87 -4.81
N HIS A 195 2.38 3.81 -4.06
CA HIS A 195 3.47 2.86 -4.29
C HIS A 195 3.20 1.51 -3.57
N ASP A 196 3.90 0.46 -4.02
CA ASP A 196 3.71 -0.93 -3.56
C ASP A 196 2.26 -1.43 -3.66
N ALA A 197 1.47 -0.92 -4.63
CA ALA A 197 0.08 -1.32 -4.82
C ALA A 197 -0.07 -2.75 -5.40
N ASP A 198 1.04 -3.40 -5.74
CA ASP A 198 1.11 -4.84 -6.01
C ASP A 198 0.88 -5.68 -4.73
N ARG A 199 1.18 -5.11 -3.55
CA ARG A 199 0.91 -5.77 -2.26
C ARG A 199 -0.57 -5.72 -1.89
N MET A 200 -1.00 -6.75 -1.18
CA MET A 200 -2.40 -6.98 -0.83
C MET A 200 -3.01 -5.87 0.03
N ILE A 201 -2.27 -5.38 1.03
CA ILE A 201 -2.75 -4.34 1.96
C ILE A 201 -2.97 -3.03 1.22
N GLU A 202 -1.95 -2.51 0.54
CA GLU A 202 -2.05 -1.26 -0.23
C GLU A 202 -3.14 -1.33 -1.28
N LYS A 203 -3.27 -2.47 -1.98
CA LYS A 203 -4.32 -2.72 -2.96
C LYS A 203 -5.72 -2.60 -2.35
N TRP A 204 -6.00 -3.31 -1.25
CA TRP A 204 -7.32 -3.28 -0.61
C TRP A 204 -7.70 -1.88 -0.12
N PHE A 205 -6.75 -1.17 0.50
CA PHE A 205 -7.00 0.18 1.00
C PHE A 205 -7.15 1.20 -0.13
N SER A 206 -6.42 1.03 -1.24
CA SER A 206 -6.58 1.88 -2.42
C SER A 206 -7.96 1.71 -3.03
N TRP A 207 -8.43 0.48 -3.22
CA TRP A 207 -9.80 0.26 -3.70
C TRP A 207 -10.87 0.79 -2.76
N GLU A 208 -10.69 0.62 -1.45
CA GLU A 208 -11.66 1.08 -0.47
C GLU A 208 -11.79 2.62 -0.40
N PHE A 209 -10.66 3.33 -0.41
CA PHE A 209 -10.64 4.76 -0.08
C PHE A 209 -10.36 5.67 -1.28
N LEU A 210 -9.79 5.14 -2.36
CA LEU A 210 -9.57 5.87 -3.61
C LEU A 210 -10.57 5.46 -4.70
N CYS A 211 -11.21 4.29 -4.58
CA CYS A 211 -12.26 3.77 -5.46
C CYS A 211 -11.78 3.36 -6.85
N GLU A 212 -12.34 2.26 -7.34
CA GLU A 212 -12.03 1.70 -8.65
C GLU A 212 -12.36 2.67 -9.80
N ASP A 213 -13.49 3.36 -9.72
CA ASP A 213 -13.91 4.36 -10.73
C ASP A 213 -12.92 5.52 -10.90
N ASN A 214 -12.08 5.79 -9.89
CA ASN A 214 -11.08 6.85 -9.98
C ASN A 214 -9.73 6.33 -10.50
N PHE A 215 -9.59 5.03 -10.80
CA PHE A 215 -8.34 4.46 -11.29
C PHE A 215 -8.03 4.95 -12.70
N ILE A 216 -6.82 5.47 -12.90
CA ILE A 216 -6.36 5.99 -14.20
C ILE A 216 -5.40 5.01 -14.85
N SER A 217 -4.34 4.62 -14.13
CA SER A 217 -3.27 3.81 -14.70
C SER A 217 -2.37 3.21 -13.63
N SER A 218 -1.57 2.22 -14.03
CA SER A 218 -0.51 1.64 -13.21
C SER A 218 0.80 1.51 -13.96
N LYS A 219 1.93 1.64 -13.26
CA LYS A 219 3.25 1.32 -13.80
C LYS A 219 4.15 0.75 -12.71
N GLY A 220 4.67 -0.46 -12.95
CA GLY A 220 5.43 -1.17 -11.93
C GLY A 220 4.56 -1.34 -10.68
N LYS A 221 5.05 -0.87 -9.54
CA LYS A 221 4.35 -0.88 -8.26
C LYS A 221 3.46 0.33 -7.99
N PHE A 222 3.45 1.31 -8.89
CA PHE A 222 2.61 2.50 -8.74
C PHE A 222 1.23 2.32 -9.35
N TRP A 223 0.21 2.74 -8.60
CA TRP A 223 -1.15 2.97 -9.08
C TRP A 223 -1.49 4.46 -8.98
N ASN A 224 -2.16 5.00 -9.99
CA ASN A 224 -2.55 6.41 -10.07
C ASN A 224 -4.08 6.52 -10.12
N PHE A 225 -4.63 7.34 -9.22
CA PHE A 225 -6.05 7.62 -9.10
C PHE A 225 -6.32 9.10 -9.31
N GLY A 226 -7.32 9.46 -10.12
CA GLY A 226 -7.81 10.83 -10.27
C GLY A 226 -9.07 11.03 -9.45
N VAL A 227 -8.94 11.63 -8.27
CA VAL A 227 -10.05 11.82 -7.35
C VAL A 227 -10.56 13.26 -7.44
N VAL A 228 -11.79 13.42 -7.92
CA VAL A 228 -12.48 14.72 -7.88
C VAL A 228 -13.04 15.02 -6.50
N GLY A 229 -13.07 16.31 -6.15
CA GLY A 229 -13.69 16.84 -4.95
C GLY A 229 -15.16 16.46 -4.87
N ARG A 230 -15.60 16.00 -3.70
CA ARG A 230 -17.01 15.65 -3.44
C ARG A 230 -17.41 16.13 -2.04
N PRO A 231 -17.58 17.46 -1.82
CA PRO A 231 -17.83 18.03 -0.49
C PRO A 231 -19.14 17.53 0.15
N ASN A 232 -20.09 17.06 -0.66
CA ASN A 232 -21.39 16.56 -0.20
C ASN A 232 -21.47 15.02 -0.09
N SER A 233 -20.41 14.29 -0.44
CA SER A 233 -20.44 12.82 -0.40
C SER A 233 -20.32 12.30 1.04
N THR A 234 -21.24 11.41 1.41
CA THR A 234 -21.24 10.71 2.70
C THR A 234 -20.24 9.54 2.72
N MET A 235 -19.84 9.03 1.55
CA MET A 235 -18.97 7.86 1.38
C MET A 235 -17.77 8.17 0.49
N PHE A 236 -16.76 7.30 0.52
CA PHE A 236 -15.63 7.40 -0.41
C PHE A 236 -16.06 7.00 -1.83
N CYS A 237 -16.56 5.78 -1.98
CA CYS A 237 -16.97 5.22 -3.27
C CYS A 237 -18.48 5.25 -3.40
N ALA A 238 -18.96 5.48 -4.63
CA ALA A 238 -20.36 5.24 -4.93
C ALA A 238 -20.66 3.75 -4.77
N ALA A 239 -21.86 3.43 -4.31
CA ALA A 239 -22.35 2.05 -4.24
C ALA A 239 -22.79 1.55 -5.61
#